data_AF-A0A2N5KM98-F1
#
_entry.id   AF-A0A2N5KM98-F1
#
_cell.length_a   1.000
_cell.length_b   1.000
_cell.length_c   1.000
_cell.angle_alpha   90.00
_cell.angle_beta   90.00
_cell.angle_gamma   90.00
#
_symmetry.space_group_name_H-M   'P 1'
#
loop_
_entity.id
_entity.type
_entity.pdbx_description
1 polymer ?
#
loop_
_entity_poly.entity_id
_entity_poly.type
_entity_poly.pdbx_seq_one_letter_code
_entity_poly.pdbx_strand_id
1 'polypeptide(L)'
;MGRDRLPALRAGRGSVMTMGGSSGGKLGSFREKLKSSFWFVPALFVLGAVVLFSVTQYLDQIVRTNLAFLPVVFSGGPSAARSVLSSIAGSLITTVTTAFSLTIVTLQLASSSYTPRVMRSFTSDRGVQVVLGMFIATFLYSLLVLRIIREAQAEGASFTPVISVTVAVVLTVVCVGLLIYFIAHVVNLIQSSTIVEMARQDALEVIANLDDLADAPSRDPEPPEDRTELRDLLSGEPLVMRARQSGYVQYLNADEVVEAVVGGGGASGRGTTVVEVPFGPGHFVAAGLPLVRVWPAKGPQSEADVYDAFYFGKERSFRQDFAFGLRQLSDIALKGLSPGVNDPTTAMQAMDQMEAMFVALGEKAMPPRVQEKEVGDAKVVLKVAYYSFDNVVGLAFDQIRRASFTSGQVAVLERYIEIVGRAIDANESSERRCALWVRAFSVARLAPSRVSDPWDAANLVLKAVEIGEKLVKAGVDVASDLQNLSRLSEDLPGGERVREAVQGVLRRSVAR
;
A
#
# COMPACT_ATOMS: atom_id res chain seq x y z
N MET A 1 -36.74 -39.29 -26.49
CA MET A 1 -37.42 -38.28 -25.64
C MET A 1 -36.44 -37.86 -24.57
N GLY A 2 -35.99 -36.62 -24.41
CA GLY A 2 -36.07 -35.41 -25.21
C GLY A 2 -34.74 -34.68 -24.99
N ARG A 3 -34.16 -34.16 -26.07
CA ARG A 3 -33.01 -33.27 -26.07
C ARG A 3 -33.54 -31.87 -25.73
N ASP A 4 -33.15 -31.30 -24.60
CA ASP A 4 -33.27 -29.85 -24.40
C ASP A 4 -31.90 -29.20 -24.48
N ARG A 5 -31.67 -28.63 -25.66
CA ARG A 5 -30.61 -27.67 -25.96
C ARG A 5 -31.05 -26.33 -25.41
N LEU A 6 -30.25 -25.73 -24.52
CA LEU A 6 -30.30 -24.30 -24.23
C LEU A 6 -28.97 -23.64 -24.67
N PRO A 7 -29.03 -22.39 -25.13
CA PRO A 7 -28.17 -21.90 -26.21
C PRO A 7 -26.81 -21.38 -25.73
N ALA A 8 -25.80 -21.59 -26.59
CA ALA A 8 -24.49 -20.98 -26.51
C ALA A 8 -24.60 -19.44 -26.54
N LEU A 9 -24.32 -18.80 -25.41
CA LEU A 9 -24.03 -17.38 -25.34
C LEU A 9 -22.65 -17.14 -25.97
N ARG A 10 -22.66 -16.71 -27.23
CA ARG A 10 -21.51 -16.09 -27.89
C ARG A 10 -21.03 -14.94 -27.02
N ALA A 11 -19.87 -15.12 -26.37
CA ALA A 11 -19.09 -14.03 -25.83
C ALA A 11 -18.72 -13.10 -27.00
N GLY A 12 -19.39 -11.95 -27.06
CA GLY A 12 -18.99 -10.87 -27.94
C GLY A 12 -17.59 -10.44 -27.54
N ARG A 13 -16.67 -10.45 -28.51
CA ARG A 13 -15.38 -9.76 -28.43
C ARG A 13 -15.65 -8.30 -28.07
N GLY A 14 -15.55 -7.98 -26.79
CA GLY A 14 -15.39 -6.62 -26.31
C GLY A 14 -14.03 -6.14 -26.76
N SER A 15 -14.00 -5.38 -27.85
CA SER A 15 -12.87 -4.53 -28.20
C SER A 15 -12.55 -3.68 -26.99
N VAL A 16 -11.46 -4.01 -26.28
CA VAL A 16 -10.91 -3.16 -25.23
C VAL A 16 -10.45 -1.88 -25.93
N MET A 17 -11.30 -0.87 -25.82
CA MET A 17 -11.04 0.47 -26.30
C MET A 17 -9.92 1.03 -25.43
N THR A 18 -8.69 0.94 -25.92
CA THR A 18 -7.51 1.60 -25.39
C THR A 18 -7.76 3.11 -25.43
N MET A 19 -8.29 3.66 -24.34
CA MET A 19 -8.37 5.10 -24.15
C MET A 19 -6.96 5.64 -23.92
N GLY A 20 -6.48 6.32 -24.96
CA GLY A 20 -5.34 7.22 -25.06
C GLY A 20 -4.70 7.76 -23.78
N GLY A 21 -3.38 7.61 -23.75
CA GLY A 21 -2.45 8.73 -23.69
C GLY A 21 -2.05 9.21 -22.29
N SER A 22 -0.72 9.22 -22.07
CA SER A 22 0.14 9.78 -21.01
C SER A 22 -0.39 10.85 -20.03
N SER A 23 -1.49 11.54 -20.34
CA SER A 23 -2.18 12.50 -19.46
C SER A 23 -2.85 11.84 -18.26
N GLY A 24 -3.38 10.61 -18.39
CA GLY A 24 -4.03 9.90 -17.28
C GLY A 24 -3.10 9.60 -16.09
N GLY A 25 -1.86 9.21 -16.39
CA GLY A 25 -0.83 8.92 -15.38
C GLY A 25 -0.37 10.16 -14.62
N LYS A 26 -0.11 11.26 -15.34
CA LYS A 26 0.33 12.56 -14.81
C LYS A 26 -0.79 13.26 -14.01
N LEU A 27 -2.02 13.28 -14.53
CA LEU A 27 -3.17 13.89 -13.85
C LEU A 27 -3.60 13.09 -12.61
N GLY A 28 -3.50 11.75 -12.65
CA GLY A 28 -3.68 10.89 -11.49
C GLY A 28 -2.67 11.22 -10.39
N SER A 29 -1.39 11.35 -10.72
CA SER A 29 -0.33 11.67 -9.75
C SER A 29 -0.44 13.09 -9.17
N PHE A 30 -0.92 14.06 -9.95
CA PHE A 30 -1.15 15.42 -9.48
C PHE A 30 -2.36 15.49 -8.53
N ARG A 31 -3.45 14.78 -8.87
CA ARG A 31 -4.60 14.60 -7.98
C ARG A 31 -4.22 13.89 -6.69
N GLU A 32 -3.32 12.91 -6.75
CA GLU A 32 -2.79 12.21 -5.58
C GLU A 32 -1.93 13.12 -4.70
N LYS A 33 -1.06 13.96 -5.29
CA LYS A 33 -0.29 15.00 -4.58
C LYS A 33 -1.18 16.08 -3.93
N LEU A 34 -2.29 16.45 -4.58
CA LEU A 34 -3.25 17.39 -3.99
C LEU A 34 -4.05 16.75 -2.85
N LYS A 35 -4.46 15.49 -3.01
CA LYS A 35 -5.18 14.73 -1.97
C LYS A 35 -4.31 14.41 -0.75
N SER A 36 -2.99 14.30 -0.92
CA SER A 36 -2.05 14.07 0.19
C SER A 36 -1.52 15.34 0.85
N SER A 37 -1.94 16.53 0.40
CA SER A 37 -1.51 17.79 1.00
C SER A 37 -2.33 18.12 2.26
N PHE A 38 -1.65 18.23 3.41
CA PHE A 38 -2.25 18.54 4.72
C PHE A 38 -3.10 19.82 4.72
N TRP A 39 -2.69 20.83 3.95
CA TRP A 39 -3.31 22.16 3.98
C TRP A 39 -4.41 22.37 2.94
N PHE A 40 -4.57 21.45 1.99
CA PHE A 40 -5.49 21.65 0.87
C PHE A 40 -6.96 21.72 1.33
N VAL A 41 -7.39 20.75 2.15
CA VAL A 41 -8.75 20.72 2.68
C VAL A 41 -9.03 21.90 3.64
N PRO A 42 -8.16 22.22 4.63
CA PRO A 42 -8.35 23.41 5.46
C PRO A 42 -8.45 24.72 4.66
N ALA A 43 -7.64 24.88 3.61
CA ALA A 43 -7.69 26.06 2.75
C ALA A 43 -9.05 26.19 2.04
N LEU A 44 -9.66 25.08 1.63
CA LEU A 44 -10.99 25.08 1.03
C LEU A 44 -12.08 25.52 2.02
N PHE A 45 -12.00 25.09 3.29
CA PHE A 45 -12.91 25.56 4.34
C PHE A 45 -12.77 27.06 4.60
N VAL A 46 -11.54 27.59 4.59
CA VAL A 46 -11.28 29.03 4.72
C VAL A 46 -11.91 29.81 3.57
N LEU A 47 -11.74 29.35 2.33
CA LEU A 47 -12.41 29.95 1.17
C LEU A 47 -13.94 29.87 1.32
N GLY A 48 -14.46 28.74 1.77
CA GLY A 48 -15.88 28.55 2.09
C GLY A 48 -16.39 29.55 3.12
N ALA A 49 -15.62 29.84 4.18
CA ALA A 49 -15.97 30.85 5.19
C ALA A 49 -16.08 32.27 4.61
N VAL A 50 -15.19 32.64 3.69
CA VAL A 50 -15.22 33.95 3.01
C VAL A 50 -16.46 34.07 2.11
N VAL A 51 -16.80 33.00 1.38
CA VAL A 51 -18.02 32.95 0.56
C VAL A 51 -19.26 33.01 1.45
N LEU A 52 -19.29 32.20 2.52
CA LEU A 52 -20.39 32.17 3.48
C LEU A 52 -20.60 33.54 4.11
N PHE A 53 -19.53 34.21 4.55
CA PHE A 53 -19.57 35.58 5.05
C PHE A 53 -20.15 36.56 4.03
N SER A 54 -19.74 36.47 2.77
CA SER A 54 -20.26 37.35 1.70
C SER A 54 -21.77 37.17 1.51
N VAL A 55 -22.24 35.92 1.57
CA VAL A 55 -23.66 35.57 1.46
C VAL A 55 -24.45 36.04 2.68
N THR A 56 -24.00 35.74 3.90
CA THR A 56 -24.71 36.14 5.13
C THR A 56 -24.73 37.65 5.28
N GLN A 57 -23.64 38.35 4.94
CA GLN A 57 -23.61 39.81 4.91
C GLN A 57 -24.64 40.38 3.92
N TYR A 58 -24.74 39.82 2.71
CA TYR A 58 -25.71 40.26 1.72
C TYR A 58 -27.15 40.05 2.22
N LEU A 59 -27.43 38.91 2.83
CA LEU A 59 -28.73 38.62 3.44
C LEU A 59 -29.05 39.55 4.61
N ASP A 60 -28.09 39.84 5.50
CA ASP A 60 -28.26 40.80 6.60
C ASP A 60 -28.56 42.23 6.09
N GLN A 61 -28.07 42.60 4.90
CA GLN A 61 -28.38 43.91 4.31
C GLN A 61 -29.78 43.99 3.70
N ILE A 62 -30.30 42.88 3.17
CA ILE A 62 -31.65 42.78 2.62
C ILE A 62 -32.68 42.68 3.74
N VAL A 63 -32.41 41.82 4.72
CA VAL A 63 -33.32 41.54 5.82
C VAL A 63 -33.07 42.55 6.95
N ARG A 64 -33.40 43.82 6.69
CA ARG A 64 -33.37 44.91 7.68
C ARG A 64 -34.50 44.84 8.71
N THR A 65 -35.39 43.85 8.59
CA THR A 65 -36.57 43.69 9.44
C THR A 65 -36.21 42.95 10.72
N ASN A 66 -36.86 43.33 11.82
CA ASN A 66 -36.67 42.76 13.15
C ASN A 66 -37.11 41.26 13.16
N LEU A 67 -36.19 40.34 12.86
CA LEU A 67 -36.40 38.88 12.88
C LEU A 67 -36.55 38.30 14.30
N ALA A 68 -36.66 39.15 15.32
CA ALA A 68 -36.73 38.79 16.74
C ALA A 68 -37.93 37.89 17.12
N PHE A 69 -38.87 37.64 16.20
CA PHE A 69 -40.00 36.73 16.41
C PHE A 69 -39.64 35.24 16.21
N LEU A 70 -38.50 34.92 15.59
CA LEU A 70 -38.05 33.54 15.42
C LEU A 70 -37.21 33.11 16.64
N PRO A 71 -37.62 32.07 17.39
CA PRO A 71 -36.96 31.68 18.65
C PRO A 71 -35.52 31.17 18.48
N VAL A 72 -35.09 30.86 17.26
CA VAL A 72 -33.76 30.34 16.92
C VAL A 72 -32.78 31.46 16.53
N VAL A 73 -33.28 32.67 16.27
CA VAL A 73 -32.50 33.78 15.71
C VAL A 73 -31.97 34.69 16.83
N PHE A 74 -30.73 35.16 16.70
CA PHE A 74 -30.10 36.04 17.69
C PHE A 74 -30.91 37.33 17.90
N SER A 75 -31.31 37.59 19.16
CA SER A 75 -32.17 38.72 19.52
C SER A 75 -31.43 39.87 20.24
N GLY A 76 -30.09 39.81 20.32
CA GLY A 76 -29.27 40.80 21.02
C GLY A 76 -28.88 42.04 20.18
N GLY A 77 -28.45 43.10 20.86
CA GLY A 77 -27.93 44.32 20.22
C GLY A 77 -26.47 44.22 19.72
N PRO A 78 -25.91 45.29 19.12
CA PRO A 78 -24.55 45.29 18.55
C PRO A 78 -23.45 44.89 19.53
N SER A 79 -23.55 45.36 20.79
CA SER A 79 -22.59 45.05 21.85
C SER A 79 -22.62 43.57 22.25
N ALA A 80 -23.82 42.98 22.36
CA ALA A 80 -23.99 41.55 22.63
C ALA A 80 -23.43 40.70 21.47
N ALA A 81 -23.71 41.08 20.21
CA ALA A 81 -23.16 40.42 19.04
C ALA A 81 -21.63 40.45 19.02
N ARG A 82 -21.01 41.61 19.29
CA ARG A 82 -19.55 41.73 19.40
C ARG A 82 -18.99 40.83 20.50
N SER A 83 -19.63 40.82 21.67
CA SER A 83 -19.19 40.00 22.80
C SER A 83 -19.22 38.51 22.47
N VAL A 84 -20.33 38.03 21.90
CA VAL A 84 -20.48 36.63 21.47
C VAL A 84 -19.45 36.26 20.40
N LEU A 85 -19.31 37.05 19.34
CA LEU A 85 -18.33 36.76 18.28
C LEU A 85 -16.88 36.82 18.77
N SER A 86 -16.56 37.74 19.69
CA SER A 86 -15.22 37.84 20.29
C SER A 86 -14.92 36.63 21.18
N SER A 87 -15.91 36.16 21.94
CA SER A 87 -15.83 34.94 22.74
C SER A 87 -15.66 33.69 21.86
N ILE A 88 -16.41 33.60 20.75
CA ILE A 88 -16.27 32.54 19.75
C ILE A 88 -14.87 32.57 19.13
N ALA A 89 -14.39 33.73 18.69
CA ALA A 89 -13.06 33.85 18.10
C ALA A 89 -11.94 33.46 19.09
N GLY A 90 -12.02 33.93 20.34
CA GLY A 90 -11.05 33.61 21.39
C GLY A 90 -11.04 32.14 21.82
N SER A 91 -12.21 31.51 21.90
CA SER A 91 -12.30 30.08 22.20
C SER A 91 -11.77 29.23 21.05
N LEU A 92 -12.15 29.54 19.79
CA LEU A 92 -11.73 28.77 18.62
C LEU A 92 -10.22 28.84 18.37
N ILE A 93 -9.56 30.00 18.56
CA ILE A 93 -8.09 30.05 18.40
C ILE A 93 -7.38 29.16 19.42
N THR A 94 -7.92 29.07 20.63
CA THR A 94 -7.42 28.17 21.67
C THR A 94 -7.67 26.71 21.28
N THR A 95 -8.87 26.38 20.81
CA THR A 95 -9.20 25.02 20.34
C THR A 95 -8.35 24.58 19.15
N VAL A 96 -8.09 25.46 18.17
CA VAL A 96 -7.16 25.20 17.04
C VAL A 96 -5.76 24.89 17.56
N THR A 97 -5.26 25.69 18.51
CA THR A 97 -3.92 25.51 19.09
C THR A 97 -3.80 24.19 19.85
N THR A 98 -4.83 23.82 20.62
CA THR A 98 -4.88 22.53 21.33
C THR A 98 -4.98 21.36 20.35
N ALA A 99 -5.82 21.46 19.31
CA ALA A 99 -5.93 20.42 18.29
C ALA A 99 -4.61 20.21 17.54
N PHE A 100 -3.92 21.30 17.21
CA PHE A 100 -2.60 21.24 16.57
C PHE A 100 -1.55 20.60 17.50
N SER A 101 -1.52 21.02 18.77
CA SER A 101 -0.62 20.44 19.78
C SER A 101 -0.88 18.94 19.98
N LEU A 102 -2.14 18.53 20.10
CA LEU A 102 -2.51 17.12 20.22
C LEU A 102 -2.13 16.34 18.96
N THR A 103 -2.33 16.92 17.77
CA THR A 103 -1.91 16.29 16.51
C THR A 103 -0.40 16.06 16.48
N ILE A 104 0.41 17.03 16.92
CA ILE A 104 1.87 16.89 17.00
C ILE A 104 2.29 15.85 18.04
N VAL A 105 1.67 15.85 19.22
CA VAL A 105 1.97 14.85 20.25
C VAL A 105 1.63 13.45 19.75
N THR A 106 0.47 13.29 19.11
CA THR A 106 0.08 12.03 18.47
C THR A 106 1.07 11.64 17.37
N LEU A 107 1.51 12.59 16.55
CA LEU A 107 2.55 12.37 15.54
C LEU A 107 3.86 11.89 16.18
N GLN A 108 4.25 12.48 17.31
CA GLN A 108 5.46 12.12 18.04
C GLN A 108 5.35 10.72 18.66
N LEU A 109 4.22 10.39 19.28
CA LEU A 109 3.94 9.05 19.84
C LEU A 109 3.85 7.99 18.74
N ALA A 110 3.22 8.32 17.62
CA ALA A 110 3.23 7.46 16.45
C ALA A 110 4.66 7.28 15.90
N SER A 111 5.54 8.27 16.03
CA SER A 111 6.94 8.16 15.59
C SER A 111 7.75 7.26 16.51
N SER A 112 7.49 7.32 17.82
CA SER A 112 8.13 6.43 18.78
C SER A 112 7.62 5.00 18.66
N SER A 113 6.34 4.80 18.36
CA SER A 113 5.71 3.48 18.32
C SER A 113 5.67 2.83 16.93
N TYR A 114 5.71 3.59 15.83
CA TYR A 114 5.65 3.10 14.44
C TYR A 114 6.83 3.59 13.57
N THR A 115 7.06 2.94 12.44
CA THR A 115 8.15 3.28 11.51
C THR A 115 7.85 4.62 10.82
N PRO A 116 8.83 5.51 10.58
CA PRO A 116 8.63 6.81 9.92
C PRO A 116 7.86 6.78 8.58
N ARG A 117 7.76 5.62 7.93
CA ARG A 117 7.04 5.37 6.67
C ARG A 117 5.51 5.42 6.83
N VAL A 118 5.01 5.07 8.02
CA VAL A 118 3.57 5.07 8.39
C VAL A 118 3.05 6.49 8.67
N MET A 119 3.96 7.39 9.06
CA MET A 119 3.66 8.76 9.48
C MET A 119 2.90 9.59 8.44
N ARG A 120 3.04 9.26 7.16
CA ARG A 120 2.45 10.02 6.05
C ARG A 120 0.94 9.82 5.93
N SER A 121 0.41 8.72 6.47
CA SER A 121 -1.04 8.50 6.53
C SER A 121 -1.70 9.49 7.50
N PHE A 122 -1.06 9.77 8.65
CA PHE A 122 -1.56 10.71 9.66
C PHE A 122 -1.69 12.15 9.13
N THR A 123 -0.75 12.59 8.30
CA THR A 123 -0.79 13.94 7.69
C THR A 123 -1.82 14.05 6.55
N SER A 124 -2.30 12.91 6.05
CA SER A 124 -3.33 12.85 5.01
C SER A 124 -4.72 12.51 5.57
N ASP A 125 -4.87 12.42 6.90
CA ASP A 125 -6.13 12.06 7.54
C ASP A 125 -7.20 13.14 7.32
N ARG A 126 -8.29 12.75 6.65
CA ARG A 126 -9.38 13.68 6.32
C ARG A 126 -10.16 14.13 7.55
N GLY A 127 -10.26 13.32 8.59
CA GLY A 127 -10.93 13.70 9.83
C GLY A 127 -10.22 14.88 10.50
N VAL A 128 -8.90 14.78 10.65
CA VAL A 128 -8.04 15.85 11.19
C VAL A 128 -8.15 17.12 10.33
N GLN A 129 -8.05 16.98 9.01
CA GLN A 129 -8.13 18.10 8.08
C GLN A 129 -9.49 18.82 8.10
N VAL A 130 -10.60 18.08 8.18
CA VAL A 130 -11.96 18.65 8.25
C VAL A 130 -12.16 19.39 9.57
N VAL A 131 -11.78 18.80 10.70
CA VAL A 131 -11.90 19.44 12.01
C VAL A 131 -11.10 20.73 12.05
N LEU A 132 -9.82 20.68 11.67
CA LEU A 132 -8.93 21.84 11.69
C LEU A 132 -9.42 22.93 10.72
N GLY A 133 -9.81 22.52 9.51
CA GLY A 133 -10.40 23.41 8.51
C GLY A 133 -11.64 24.12 9.02
N MET A 134 -12.55 23.39 9.67
CA MET A 134 -13.79 23.96 10.19
C MET A 134 -13.53 24.92 11.36
N PHE A 135 -12.60 24.61 12.26
CA PHE A 135 -12.24 25.53 13.36
C PHE A 135 -11.64 26.84 12.84
N ILE A 136 -10.69 26.76 11.90
CA ILE A 136 -10.05 27.95 11.30
C ILE A 136 -11.08 28.76 10.50
N ALA A 137 -11.96 28.08 9.76
CA ALA A 137 -13.02 28.71 8.99
C ALA A 137 -14.04 29.45 9.88
N THR A 138 -14.53 28.83 10.96
CA THR A 138 -15.45 29.48 11.90
C THR A 138 -14.79 30.64 12.65
N PHE A 139 -13.51 30.51 12.99
CA PHE A 139 -12.72 31.60 13.57
C PHE A 139 -12.63 32.80 12.61
N LEU A 140 -12.23 32.56 11.36
CA LEU A 140 -12.13 33.62 10.35
C LEU A 140 -13.49 34.24 10.04
N TYR A 141 -14.53 33.43 9.88
CA TYR A 141 -15.90 33.91 9.69
C TYR A 141 -16.31 34.85 10.82
N SER A 142 -16.04 34.48 12.08
CA SER A 142 -16.38 35.33 13.24
C SER A 142 -15.63 36.67 13.24
N LEU A 143 -14.35 36.68 12.83
CA LEU A 143 -13.57 37.92 12.66
C LEU A 143 -14.10 38.80 11.52
N LEU A 144 -14.49 38.21 10.39
CA LEU A 144 -15.07 38.95 9.27
C LEU A 144 -16.42 39.57 9.65
N VAL A 145 -17.26 38.84 10.39
CA VAL A 145 -18.53 39.37 10.92
C VAL A 145 -18.28 40.47 11.95
N LEU A 146 -17.29 40.35 12.83
CA LEU A 146 -16.91 41.42 13.77
C LEU A 146 -16.57 42.72 13.05
N ARG A 147 -15.91 42.65 11.89
CA ARG A 147 -15.51 43.83 11.10
C ARG A 147 -16.69 44.66 10.60
N ILE A 148 -17.86 44.08 10.38
CA ILE A 148 -19.01 44.77 9.80
C ILE A 148 -19.98 45.37 10.84
N ILE A 149 -19.85 45.03 12.13
CA ILE A 149 -20.74 45.54 13.19
C ILE A 149 -20.44 47.02 13.45
N ARG A 150 -21.45 47.87 13.23
CA ARG A 150 -21.39 49.32 13.47
C ARG A 150 -22.24 49.68 14.69
N GLU A 151 -21.62 50.35 15.65
CA GLU A 151 -22.34 51.01 16.73
C GLU A 151 -22.92 52.34 16.24
N ALA A 152 -24.07 52.73 16.76
CA ALA A 152 -24.64 54.04 16.48
C ALA A 152 -23.74 55.12 17.11
N GLN A 153 -22.96 55.82 16.28
CA GLN A 153 -22.45 57.15 16.62
C GLN A 153 -23.46 58.20 16.15
N ALA A 154 -23.33 59.43 16.65
CA ALA A 154 -24.33 60.51 16.67
C ALA A 154 -25.10 60.80 15.36
N GLU A 155 -24.66 60.32 14.19
CA GLU A 155 -25.35 60.50 12.89
C GLU A 155 -25.51 59.19 12.07
N GLY A 156 -25.21 58.01 12.63
CA GLY A 156 -25.28 56.72 11.94
C GLY A 156 -26.25 55.72 12.57
N ALA A 157 -27.02 55.00 11.74
CA ALA A 157 -27.88 53.92 12.21
C ALA A 157 -27.05 52.73 12.74
N SER A 158 -27.43 52.17 13.89
CA SER A 158 -26.85 50.93 14.41
C SER A 158 -27.13 49.77 13.45
N PHE A 159 -26.13 48.90 13.24
CA PHE A 159 -26.28 47.74 12.38
C PHE A 159 -25.76 46.49 13.09
N THR A 160 -26.68 45.56 13.37
CA THR A 160 -26.40 44.24 13.92
C THR A 160 -26.70 43.19 12.86
N PRO A 161 -25.69 42.42 12.38
CA PRO A 161 -25.90 41.35 11.39
C PRO A 161 -26.42 40.09 12.09
N VAL A 162 -27.73 40.05 12.31
CA VAL A 162 -28.41 39.01 13.11
C VAL A 162 -28.27 37.61 12.49
N ILE A 163 -28.38 37.49 11.16
CA ILE A 163 -28.23 36.21 10.45
C ILE A 163 -26.78 35.74 10.60
N SER A 164 -25.81 36.63 10.36
CA SER A 164 -24.41 36.27 10.45
C SER A 164 -24.00 35.80 11.84
N VAL A 165 -24.48 36.46 12.90
CA VAL A 165 -24.23 36.06 14.30
C VAL A 165 -24.87 34.71 14.61
N THR A 166 -26.11 34.49 14.15
CA THR A 166 -26.81 33.20 14.35
C THR A 166 -26.04 32.06 13.69
N VAL A 167 -25.56 32.27 12.45
CA VAL A 167 -24.71 31.29 11.74
C VAL A 167 -23.41 31.04 12.50
N ALA A 168 -22.76 32.07 13.06
CA ALA A 168 -21.56 31.89 13.88
C ALA A 168 -21.82 30.98 15.10
N VAL A 169 -22.94 31.19 15.79
CA VAL A 169 -23.34 30.37 16.94
C VAL A 169 -23.60 28.92 16.52
N VAL A 170 -24.32 28.68 15.42
CA VAL A 170 -24.56 27.33 14.89
C VAL A 170 -23.23 26.65 14.52
N LEU A 171 -22.35 27.35 13.81
CA LEU A 171 -21.02 26.83 13.47
C LEU A 171 -20.21 26.49 14.71
N THR A 172 -20.33 27.27 15.79
CA THR A 172 -19.65 27.01 17.06
C THR A 172 -20.15 25.72 17.72
N VAL A 173 -21.46 25.48 17.71
CA VAL A 173 -22.05 24.22 18.21
C VAL A 173 -21.53 23.03 17.40
N VAL A 174 -21.45 23.17 16.06
CA VAL A 174 -20.84 22.16 15.20
C VAL A 174 -19.37 21.94 15.56
N CYS A 175 -18.60 23.02 15.82
CA CYS A 175 -17.20 22.92 16.24
C CYS A 175 -17.06 22.16 17.58
N VAL A 176 -17.97 22.34 18.54
CA VAL A 176 -17.95 21.56 19.80
C VAL A 176 -18.15 20.07 19.53
N GLY A 177 -19.11 19.70 18.68
CA GLY A 177 -19.31 18.30 18.29
C GLY A 177 -18.09 17.72 17.56
N LEU A 178 -17.49 18.50 16.65
CA LEU A 178 -16.26 18.13 15.95
C LEU A 178 -15.06 17.99 16.88
N LEU A 179 -14.99 18.75 17.97
CA LEU A 179 -13.94 18.60 18.99
C LEU A 179 -14.04 17.25 19.70
N ILE A 180 -15.25 16.84 20.09
CA ILE A 180 -15.48 15.53 20.72
C ILE A 180 -15.10 14.40 19.75
N TYR A 181 -15.56 14.52 18.50
CA TYR A 181 -15.17 13.60 17.43
C TYR A 181 -13.64 13.55 17.25
N PHE A 182 -12.98 14.71 17.21
CA PHE A 182 -11.54 14.81 17.03
C PHE A 182 -10.77 14.09 18.13
N ILE A 183 -11.16 14.25 19.39
CA ILE A 183 -10.53 13.55 20.52
C ILE A 183 -10.69 12.04 20.36
N ALA A 184 -11.91 11.55 20.09
CA ALA A 184 -12.17 10.13 19.88
C ALA A 184 -11.39 9.58 18.68
N HIS A 185 -11.35 10.34 17.58
CA HIS A 185 -10.62 9.98 16.36
C HIS A 185 -9.12 9.86 16.61
N VAL A 186 -8.52 10.86 17.26
CA VAL A 186 -7.08 10.87 17.56
C VAL A 186 -6.70 9.73 18.50
N VAL A 187 -7.55 9.40 19.49
CA VAL A 187 -7.31 8.24 20.38
C VAL A 187 -7.35 6.93 19.61
N ASN A 188 -8.32 6.75 18.69
CA ASN A 188 -8.42 5.55 17.88
C ASN A 188 -7.28 5.42 16.85
N LEU A 189 -6.77 6.55 16.33
CA LEU A 189 -5.63 6.56 15.42
C LEU A 189 -4.33 6.05 16.07
N ILE A 190 -4.22 6.10 17.40
CA ILE A 190 -3.04 5.61 18.14
C ILE A 190 -3.05 4.07 18.21
N GLN A 191 -4.20 3.41 18.01
CA GLN A 191 -4.30 1.96 18.04
C GLN A 191 -3.65 1.35 16.78
N SER A 192 -2.64 0.50 17.01
CA SER A 192 -1.78 -0.18 16.02
C SER A 192 -2.53 -0.81 14.84
N SER A 193 -3.78 -1.21 15.05
CA SER A 193 -4.63 -1.88 14.07
C SER A 193 -4.92 -1.05 12.81
N THR A 194 -5.12 0.27 12.92
CA THR A 194 -5.58 1.07 11.76
C THR A 194 -4.51 1.20 10.67
N ILE A 195 -3.25 1.38 11.06
CA ILE A 195 -2.13 1.53 10.12
C ILE A 195 -1.81 0.20 9.44
N VAL A 196 -1.77 -0.87 10.23
CA VAL A 196 -1.56 -2.23 9.77
C VAL A 196 -2.64 -2.60 8.75
N GLU A 197 -3.88 -2.20 9.03
CA GLU A 197 -5.02 -2.39 8.15
C GLU A 197 -4.94 -1.53 6.87
N MET A 198 -4.50 -0.26 6.95
CA MET A 198 -4.30 0.58 5.76
C MET A 198 -3.22 0.00 4.84
N ALA A 199 -2.07 -0.42 5.38
CA ALA A 199 -0.99 -1.02 4.59
C ALA A 199 -1.45 -2.30 3.87
N ARG A 200 -2.34 -3.06 4.50
CA ARG A 200 -2.98 -4.24 3.92
C ARG A 200 -3.98 -3.86 2.83
N GLN A 201 -4.87 -2.91 3.09
CA GLN A 201 -5.89 -2.46 2.13
C GLN A 201 -5.25 -1.94 0.85
N ASP A 202 -4.29 -1.03 0.96
CA ASP A 202 -3.56 -0.46 -0.19
C ASP A 202 -2.88 -1.57 -1.01
N ALA A 203 -2.29 -2.56 -0.35
CA ALA A 203 -1.61 -3.65 -1.04
C ALA A 203 -2.58 -4.68 -1.66
N LEU A 204 -3.71 -4.94 -1.01
CA LEU A 204 -4.75 -5.82 -1.55
C LEU A 204 -5.47 -5.20 -2.74
N GLU A 205 -5.66 -3.88 -2.79
CA GLU A 205 -6.16 -3.21 -3.99
C GLU A 205 -5.24 -3.46 -5.20
N VAL A 206 -3.92 -3.48 -4.97
CA VAL A 206 -2.94 -3.76 -6.03
C VAL A 206 -2.98 -5.23 -6.43
N ILE A 207 -3.07 -6.15 -5.46
CA ILE A 207 -3.20 -7.60 -5.72
C ILE A 207 -4.50 -7.91 -6.47
N ALA A 208 -5.61 -7.26 -6.13
CA ALA A 208 -6.90 -7.44 -6.78
C ALA A 208 -6.86 -7.06 -8.27
N ASN A 209 -6.03 -6.08 -8.63
CA ASN A 209 -5.81 -5.63 -10.01
C ASN A 209 -4.80 -6.49 -10.80
N LEU A 210 -4.18 -7.49 -10.17
CA LEU A 210 -3.38 -8.49 -10.90
C LEU A 210 -4.29 -9.45 -11.67
N ASP A 211 -3.74 -10.01 -12.75
CA ASP A 211 -4.40 -11.04 -13.54
C ASP A 211 -4.67 -12.29 -12.69
N ASP A 212 -5.72 -13.02 -13.02
CA ASP A 212 -6.05 -14.28 -12.34
C ASP A 212 -5.03 -15.37 -12.73
N LEU A 213 -4.62 -16.18 -11.75
CA LEU A 213 -3.62 -17.23 -11.98
C LEU A 213 -4.10 -18.26 -13.01
N ALA A 214 -5.42 -18.49 -13.10
CA ALA A 214 -6.03 -19.43 -14.04
C ALA A 214 -5.82 -19.03 -15.51
N ASP A 215 -5.72 -17.72 -15.79
CA ASP A 215 -5.55 -17.19 -17.14
C ASP A 215 -4.07 -16.97 -17.50
N ALA A 216 -3.17 -17.14 -16.53
CA ALA A 216 -1.75 -16.93 -16.72
C ALA A 216 -1.00 -18.21 -17.12
N PRO A 217 0.09 -18.08 -17.89
CA PRO A 217 0.95 -19.23 -18.19
C PRO A 217 1.53 -19.82 -16.90
N SER A 218 1.62 -21.16 -16.85
CA SER A 218 2.04 -21.89 -15.63
C SER A 218 3.48 -21.60 -15.20
N ARG A 219 4.31 -21.06 -16.09
CA ARG A 219 5.69 -20.65 -15.85
C ARG A 219 6.05 -19.48 -16.75
N ASP A 220 6.85 -18.56 -16.23
CA ASP A 220 7.48 -17.53 -17.05
C ASP A 220 8.33 -18.19 -18.16
N PRO A 221 8.35 -17.62 -19.38
CA PRO A 221 9.30 -18.03 -20.41
C PRO A 221 10.74 -17.97 -19.90
N GLU A 222 11.61 -18.81 -20.47
CA GLU A 222 13.03 -18.83 -20.07
C GLU A 222 13.69 -17.45 -20.24
N PRO A 223 14.54 -17.01 -19.30
CA PRO A 223 15.29 -15.78 -19.44
C PRO A 223 16.09 -15.72 -20.74
N PRO A 224 16.22 -14.55 -21.38
CA PRO A 224 16.95 -14.41 -22.64
C PRO A 224 18.37 -14.98 -22.60
N GLU A 225 19.07 -14.84 -21.48
CA GLU A 225 20.43 -15.35 -21.27
C GLU A 225 20.56 -16.87 -21.32
N ASP A 226 19.49 -17.60 -20.99
CA ASP A 226 19.48 -19.07 -20.96
C ASP A 226 19.14 -19.66 -22.34
N ARG A 227 18.58 -18.84 -23.24
CA ARG A 227 18.13 -19.29 -24.56
C ARG A 227 19.27 -19.35 -25.55
N THR A 228 19.49 -20.54 -26.11
CA THR A 228 20.61 -20.79 -27.03
C THR A 228 20.49 -19.94 -28.31
N GLU A 229 19.28 -19.75 -28.82
CA GLU A 229 19.00 -18.95 -30.02
C GLU A 229 19.21 -17.43 -29.85
N LEU A 230 19.31 -16.92 -28.60
CA LEU A 230 19.55 -15.50 -28.32
C LEU A 230 21.00 -15.20 -27.91
N ARG A 231 21.85 -16.21 -27.72
CA ARG A 231 23.23 -16.02 -27.23
C ARG A 231 24.05 -15.10 -28.13
N ASP A 232 24.01 -15.34 -29.43
CA ASP A 232 24.75 -14.51 -30.40
C ASP A 232 24.25 -13.06 -30.39
N LEU A 233 22.94 -12.86 -30.25
CA LEU A 233 22.32 -11.54 -30.17
C LEU A 233 22.75 -10.78 -28.90
N LEU A 234 22.74 -11.46 -27.76
CA LEU A 234 23.11 -10.91 -26.45
C LEU A 234 24.63 -10.70 -26.30
N SER A 235 25.44 -11.36 -27.14
CA SER A 235 26.90 -11.16 -27.16
C SER A 235 27.32 -9.79 -27.71
N GLY A 236 26.46 -9.14 -28.49
CA GLY A 236 26.66 -7.78 -28.98
C GLY A 236 26.51 -6.72 -27.88
N GLU A 237 27.10 -5.56 -28.09
CA GLU A 237 26.89 -4.42 -27.19
C GLU A 237 25.43 -3.94 -27.26
N PRO A 238 24.72 -3.77 -26.13
CA PRO A 238 23.39 -3.20 -26.12
C PRO A 238 23.42 -1.69 -26.39
N LEU A 239 22.31 -1.19 -26.96
CA LEU A 239 21.96 0.21 -26.75
C LEU A 239 21.51 0.38 -25.30
N VAL A 240 22.09 1.34 -24.58
CA VAL A 240 21.78 1.61 -23.17
C VAL A 240 21.17 2.99 -23.01
N MET A 241 19.90 3.03 -22.61
CA MET A 241 19.24 4.26 -22.18
C MET A 241 19.41 4.42 -20.68
N ARG A 242 20.02 5.53 -20.24
CA ARG A 242 20.36 5.75 -18.82
C ARG A 242 19.28 6.55 -18.10
N ALA A 243 19.10 6.28 -16.82
CA ALA A 243 18.19 7.02 -15.96
C ALA A 243 18.62 8.49 -15.85
N ARG A 244 17.69 9.42 -16.13
CA ARG A 244 17.95 10.88 -16.10
C ARG A 244 17.93 11.48 -14.69
N GLN A 245 17.35 10.77 -13.73
CA GLN A 245 17.20 11.21 -12.35
C GLN A 245 17.23 10.02 -11.39
N SER A 246 17.57 10.28 -10.13
CA SER A 246 17.52 9.27 -9.07
C SER A 246 16.14 9.23 -8.42
N GLY A 247 15.61 8.05 -8.16
CA GLY A 247 14.31 7.87 -7.50
C GLY A 247 13.79 6.44 -7.55
N TYR A 248 12.64 6.21 -6.92
CA TYR A 248 11.91 4.95 -6.99
C TYR A 248 11.04 4.91 -8.24
N VAL A 249 11.06 3.79 -8.96
CA VAL A 249 10.10 3.52 -10.04
C VAL A 249 8.74 3.29 -9.39
N GLN A 250 7.83 4.25 -9.53
CA GLN A 250 6.47 4.15 -8.98
C GLN A 250 5.48 3.61 -10.02
N TYR A 251 5.78 3.80 -11.31
CA TYR A 251 4.98 3.27 -12.41
C TYR A 251 5.89 2.96 -13.60
N LEU A 252 5.60 1.84 -14.26
CA LEU A 252 6.20 1.39 -15.51
C LEU A 252 5.07 0.92 -16.42
N ASN A 253 4.96 1.53 -17.60
CA ASN A 253 4.20 0.97 -18.72
C ASN A 253 5.15 0.20 -19.63
N ALA A 254 5.22 -1.12 -19.44
CA ALA A 254 6.16 -1.96 -20.18
C ALA A 254 5.77 -2.12 -21.66
N ASP A 255 4.48 -1.96 -22.00
CA ASP A 255 4.00 -1.96 -23.39
C ASP A 255 4.46 -0.70 -24.13
N GLU A 256 4.34 0.47 -23.51
CA GLU A 256 4.84 1.73 -24.09
C GLU A 256 6.36 1.69 -24.31
N VAL A 257 7.14 1.03 -23.45
CA VAL A 257 8.58 0.82 -23.69
C VAL A 257 8.80 -0.01 -24.96
N VAL A 258 8.05 -1.11 -25.13
CA VAL A 258 8.17 -1.97 -26.32
C VAL A 258 7.72 -1.24 -27.58
N GLU A 259 6.61 -0.50 -27.53
CA GLU A 259 6.11 0.32 -28.65
C GLU A 259 7.08 1.46 -29.01
N ALA A 260 7.69 2.13 -28.03
CA ALA A 260 8.68 3.18 -28.31
C ALA A 260 9.97 2.63 -28.93
N VAL A 261 10.34 1.38 -28.61
CA VAL A 261 11.51 0.71 -29.17
C VAL A 261 11.22 0.18 -30.59
N VAL A 262 10.01 -0.34 -30.85
CA VAL A 262 9.70 -1.13 -32.07
C VAL A 262 8.54 -0.56 -32.93
N GLY A 263 7.57 0.15 -32.35
CA GLY A 263 6.22 0.45 -32.88
C GLY A 263 6.09 1.50 -34.00
N GLY A 264 7.18 1.96 -34.61
CA GLY A 264 7.15 2.87 -35.76
C GLY A 264 7.35 2.13 -37.07
N GLY A 265 6.27 1.89 -37.83
CA GLY A 265 6.30 1.22 -39.12
C GLY A 265 7.23 1.92 -40.12
N GLY A 266 8.33 1.26 -40.50
CA GLY A 266 9.26 1.81 -41.49
C GLY A 266 10.53 1.02 -41.77
N ALA A 267 10.88 -0.01 -41.00
CA ALA A 267 12.03 -0.85 -41.32
C ALA A 267 11.73 -2.32 -41.08
N SER A 268 11.38 -2.99 -42.17
CA SER A 268 11.41 -4.43 -42.40
C SER A 268 12.58 -5.11 -41.67
N GLY A 269 12.33 -5.57 -40.45
CA GLY A 269 13.24 -6.43 -39.73
C GLY A 269 12.47 -7.62 -39.22
N ARG A 270 12.55 -8.76 -39.91
CA ARG A 270 12.12 -10.09 -39.45
C ARG A 270 12.99 -10.60 -38.27
N GLY A 271 13.36 -9.71 -37.36
CA GLY A 271 14.40 -9.94 -36.36
C GLY A 271 13.84 -10.00 -34.94
N THR A 272 14.48 -10.79 -34.11
CA THR A 272 14.22 -10.82 -32.67
C THR A 272 14.91 -9.63 -32.00
N THR A 273 14.17 -8.91 -31.16
CA THR A 273 14.68 -7.80 -30.33
C THR A 273 14.55 -8.19 -28.87
N VAL A 274 15.61 -8.05 -28.08
CA VAL A 274 15.56 -8.23 -26.62
C VAL A 274 15.55 -6.86 -25.97
N VAL A 275 14.56 -6.61 -25.12
CA VAL A 275 14.43 -5.38 -24.32
C VAL A 275 14.54 -5.76 -22.85
N GLU A 276 15.58 -5.30 -22.18
CA GLU A 276 15.77 -5.49 -20.74
C GLU A 276 15.48 -4.18 -19.99
N VAL A 277 14.61 -4.26 -18.98
CA VAL A 277 14.32 -3.21 -18.00
C VAL A 277 14.84 -3.68 -16.65
N PRO A 278 16.06 -3.26 -16.23
CA PRO A 278 16.71 -3.79 -15.02
C PRO A 278 16.03 -3.38 -13.71
N PHE A 279 15.10 -2.42 -13.76
CA PHE A 279 14.44 -1.85 -12.59
C PHE A 279 12.92 -1.76 -12.80
N GLY A 280 12.17 -2.71 -12.23
CA GLY A 280 10.70 -2.66 -12.17
C GLY A 280 10.16 -1.75 -11.06
N PRO A 281 8.82 -1.61 -10.96
CA PRO A 281 8.15 -0.89 -9.88
C PRO A 281 8.65 -1.30 -8.49
N GLY A 282 8.86 -0.32 -7.62
CA GLY A 282 9.38 -0.51 -6.26
C GLY A 282 10.90 -0.39 -6.13
N HIS A 283 11.66 -0.55 -7.22
CA HIS A 283 13.11 -0.39 -7.20
C HIS A 283 13.55 1.07 -7.17
N PHE A 284 14.65 1.33 -6.45
CA PHE A 284 15.37 2.60 -6.52
C PHE A 284 16.40 2.56 -7.65
N VAL A 285 16.43 3.60 -8.46
CA VAL A 285 17.38 3.77 -9.57
C VAL A 285 18.18 5.04 -9.33
N ALA A 286 19.51 4.95 -9.44
CA ALA A 286 20.38 6.12 -9.42
C ALA A 286 20.55 6.70 -10.83
N ALA A 287 20.60 8.03 -10.92
CA ALA A 287 20.88 8.72 -12.18
C ALA A 287 22.18 8.18 -12.82
N GLY A 288 22.14 7.97 -14.14
CA GLY A 288 23.25 7.41 -14.91
C GLY A 288 23.28 5.88 -14.98
N LEU A 289 22.52 5.14 -14.16
CA LEU A 289 22.41 3.69 -14.31
C LEU A 289 21.57 3.30 -15.54
N PRO A 290 21.79 2.10 -16.13
CA PRO A 290 20.97 1.58 -17.22
C PRO A 290 19.48 1.46 -16.84
N LEU A 291 18.62 2.21 -17.53
CA LEU A 291 17.16 2.16 -17.35
C LEU A 291 16.53 1.15 -18.31
N VAL A 292 16.98 1.13 -19.57
CA VAL A 292 16.58 0.16 -20.60
C VAL A 292 17.82 -0.27 -21.38
N ARG A 293 17.93 -1.56 -21.69
CA ARG A 293 18.93 -2.11 -22.62
C ARG A 293 18.23 -2.79 -23.78
N VAL A 294 18.71 -2.55 -24.99
CA VAL A 294 18.10 -3.09 -26.22
C VAL A 294 19.16 -3.82 -27.05
N TRP A 295 18.83 -5.04 -27.46
CA TRP A 295 19.59 -5.84 -28.42
C TRP A 295 18.72 -6.19 -29.63
N PRO A 296 19.26 -6.09 -30.87
CA PRO A 296 20.57 -5.50 -31.18
C PRO A 296 20.56 -3.99 -30.86
N ALA A 297 21.73 -3.34 -30.83
CA ALA A 297 21.84 -1.90 -30.55
C ALA A 297 21.22 -1.02 -31.63
N LYS A 298 19.89 -1.00 -31.68
CA LYS A 298 19.07 -0.18 -32.56
C LYS A 298 18.38 0.88 -31.71
N GLY A 299 18.59 2.15 -32.08
CA GLY A 299 17.92 3.30 -31.46
C GLY A 299 16.41 3.09 -31.35
N PRO A 300 15.76 3.49 -30.24
CA PRO A 300 14.31 3.51 -30.19
C PRO A 300 13.78 4.49 -31.24
N GLN A 301 12.52 4.31 -31.66
CA GLN A 301 11.85 5.26 -32.53
C GLN A 301 11.69 6.62 -31.82
N SER A 302 11.48 6.59 -30.51
CA SER A 302 11.33 7.78 -29.68
C SER A 302 11.94 7.54 -28.30
N GLU A 303 13.06 8.20 -28.00
CA GLU A 303 13.62 8.16 -26.65
C GLU A 303 12.68 8.80 -25.63
N ALA A 304 11.96 9.85 -26.03
CA ALA A 304 11.04 10.57 -25.17
C ALA A 304 9.93 9.65 -24.65
N ASP A 305 9.36 8.83 -25.53
CA ASP A 305 8.29 7.89 -25.17
C ASP A 305 8.81 6.78 -24.24
N VAL A 306 10.04 6.30 -24.44
CA VAL A 306 10.67 5.37 -23.48
C VAL A 306 10.78 6.01 -22.10
N TYR A 307 11.16 7.28 -22.00
CA TYR A 307 11.26 7.96 -20.71
C TYR A 307 9.88 8.28 -20.10
N ASP A 308 8.88 8.63 -20.91
CA ASP A 308 7.51 8.90 -20.44
C ASP A 308 6.79 7.62 -19.96
N ALA A 309 7.23 6.43 -20.39
CA ALA A 309 6.76 5.14 -19.87
C ALA A 309 7.16 4.87 -18.41
N PHE A 310 8.07 5.65 -17.83
CA PHE A 310 8.48 5.56 -16.43
C PHE A 310 8.01 6.76 -15.62
N TYR A 311 7.48 6.52 -14.43
CA TYR A 311 7.27 7.55 -13.42
C TYR A 311 8.15 7.31 -12.20
N PHE A 312 8.99 8.31 -11.88
CA PHE A 312 9.87 8.27 -10.71
C PHE A 312 9.31 9.12 -9.58
N GLY A 313 9.37 8.57 -8.37
CA GLY A 313 9.08 9.29 -7.14
C GLY A 313 10.28 9.34 -6.20
N LYS A 314 10.28 10.30 -5.28
CA LYS A 314 11.28 10.34 -4.18
C LYS A 314 11.09 9.18 -3.19
N GLU A 315 9.93 8.57 -3.19
CA GLU A 315 9.50 7.54 -2.26
C GLU A 315 8.84 6.38 -3.01
N ARG A 316 8.77 5.20 -2.38
CA ARG A 316 8.02 4.05 -2.89
C ARG A 316 6.51 4.32 -2.82
N SER A 317 5.74 3.78 -3.75
CA SER A 317 4.28 3.96 -3.88
C SER A 317 3.61 2.59 -4.03
N PHE A 318 2.33 2.50 -3.65
CA PHE A 318 1.53 1.29 -3.83
C PHE A 318 1.07 1.08 -5.28
N ARG A 319 1.15 2.08 -6.16
CA ARG A 319 0.49 2.10 -7.49
C ARG A 319 0.65 0.84 -8.36
N GLN A 320 1.82 0.19 -8.32
CA GLN A 320 2.10 -1.08 -9.01
C GLN A 320 2.92 -2.04 -8.13
N ASP A 321 2.96 -1.79 -6.82
CA ASP A 321 3.93 -2.42 -5.93
C ASP A 321 3.31 -2.81 -4.60
N PHE A 322 2.60 -3.94 -4.63
CA PHE A 322 2.01 -4.54 -3.44
C PHE A 322 3.08 -5.01 -2.42
N ALA A 323 4.30 -5.32 -2.88
CA ALA A 323 5.40 -5.73 -2.01
C ALA A 323 5.85 -4.59 -1.07
N PHE A 324 5.45 -3.34 -1.35
CA PHE A 324 5.63 -2.25 -0.40
C PHE A 324 4.80 -2.45 0.87
N GLY A 325 3.57 -2.96 0.77
CA GLY A 325 2.72 -3.26 1.93
C GLY A 325 3.32 -4.35 2.82
N LEU A 326 3.80 -5.44 2.21
CA LEU A 326 4.53 -6.48 2.93
C LEU A 326 5.77 -5.93 3.63
N ARG A 327 6.50 -5.00 2.99
CA ARG A 327 7.66 -4.36 3.63
C ARG A 327 7.23 -3.54 4.85
N GLN A 328 6.15 -2.78 4.77
CA GLN A 328 5.64 -2.00 5.90
C GLN A 328 5.20 -2.89 7.05
N LEU A 329 4.45 -3.97 6.76
CA LEU A 329 4.06 -4.95 7.76
C LEU A 329 5.29 -5.62 8.40
N SER A 330 6.33 -5.90 7.60
CA SER A 330 7.58 -6.46 8.11
C SER A 330 8.31 -5.48 9.01
N ASP A 331 8.36 -4.19 8.66
CA ASP A 331 8.92 -3.14 9.52
C ASP A 331 8.17 -3.03 10.85
N ILE A 332 6.84 -3.16 10.85
CA ILE A 332 6.00 -3.14 12.07
C ILE A 332 6.30 -4.37 12.94
N ALA A 333 6.36 -5.56 12.34
CA ALA A 333 6.69 -6.78 13.07
C ALA A 333 8.10 -6.73 13.68
N LEU A 334 9.09 -6.27 12.92
CA LEU A 334 10.46 -6.10 13.39
C LEU A 334 10.56 -5.08 14.53
N LYS A 335 9.78 -4.01 14.47
CA LYS A 335 9.71 -3.02 15.54
C LYS A 335 9.13 -3.63 16.81
N GLY A 336 8.04 -4.39 16.71
CA GLY A 336 7.47 -5.15 17.82
C GLY A 336 8.47 -6.12 18.46
N LEU A 337 9.22 -6.86 17.63
CA LEU A 337 10.25 -7.80 18.10
C LEU A 337 11.55 -7.15 18.57
N SER A 338 11.71 -5.84 18.42
CA SER A 338 12.95 -5.16 18.82
C SER A 338 13.12 -5.14 20.34
N PRO A 339 14.35 -5.18 20.87
CA PRO A 339 14.59 -5.20 22.32
C PRO A 339 13.98 -4.02 23.10
N GLY A 340 13.81 -2.86 22.44
CA GLY A 340 13.25 -1.67 23.06
C GLY A 340 11.72 -1.66 23.16
N VAL A 341 11.02 -2.49 22.37
CA VAL A 341 9.55 -2.60 22.39
C VAL A 341 9.14 -3.93 23.01
N ASN A 342 9.71 -5.05 22.52
CA ASN A 342 9.43 -6.41 22.97
C ASN A 342 7.94 -6.75 23.07
N ASP A 343 7.19 -6.41 22.03
CA ASP A 343 5.76 -6.68 21.87
C ASP A 343 5.52 -7.72 20.76
N PRO A 344 5.52 -9.02 21.08
CA PRO A 344 5.24 -10.08 20.12
C PRO A 344 3.79 -10.05 19.63
N THR A 345 2.85 -9.45 20.37
CA THR A 345 1.43 -9.38 19.95
C THR A 345 1.29 -8.48 18.74
N THR A 346 1.91 -7.29 18.76
CA THR A 346 1.96 -6.39 17.59
C THR A 346 2.63 -7.07 16.39
N ALA A 347 3.69 -7.86 16.63
CA ALA A 347 4.34 -8.60 15.55
C ALA A 347 3.43 -9.65 14.92
N MET A 348 2.72 -10.42 15.74
CA MET A 348 1.75 -11.41 15.25
C MET A 348 0.59 -10.74 14.49
N GLN A 349 0.06 -9.62 14.96
CA GLN A 349 -0.99 -8.89 14.25
C GLN A 349 -0.56 -8.42 12.84
N ALA A 350 0.69 -7.96 12.70
CA ALA A 350 1.23 -7.60 11.39
C ALA A 350 1.41 -8.83 10.49
N MET A 351 1.84 -9.96 11.06
CA MET A 351 1.97 -11.23 10.35
C MET A 351 0.61 -11.80 9.92
N ASP A 352 -0.45 -11.62 10.71
CA ASP A 352 -1.82 -12.02 10.36
C ASP A 352 -2.30 -11.27 9.11
N GLN A 353 -1.94 -9.99 8.95
CA GLN A 353 -2.25 -9.28 7.71
C GLN A 353 -1.41 -9.75 6.52
N MET A 354 -0.15 -10.17 6.76
CA MET A 354 0.63 -10.82 5.71
C MET A 354 -0.03 -12.13 5.26
N GLU A 355 -0.61 -12.92 6.17
CA GLU A 355 -1.37 -14.13 5.82
C GLU A 355 -2.47 -13.80 4.82
N ALA A 356 -3.31 -12.80 5.12
CA ALA A 356 -4.38 -12.37 4.24
C ALA A 356 -3.86 -11.99 2.84
N MET A 357 -2.72 -11.30 2.77
CA MET A 357 -2.07 -10.94 1.50
C MET A 357 -1.56 -12.16 0.73
N PHE A 358 -0.92 -13.13 1.39
CA PHE A 358 -0.41 -14.33 0.74
C PHE A 358 -1.51 -15.30 0.28
N VAL A 359 -2.63 -15.35 1.02
CA VAL A 359 -3.82 -16.10 0.60
C VAL A 359 -4.41 -15.46 -0.66
N ALA A 360 -4.62 -14.13 -0.66
CA ALA A 360 -5.13 -13.42 -1.85
C ALA A 360 -4.17 -13.53 -3.06
N LEU A 361 -2.86 -13.47 -2.82
CA LEU A 361 -1.85 -13.63 -3.86
C LEU A 361 -1.79 -15.05 -4.44
N GLY A 362 -2.29 -16.05 -3.70
CA GLY A 362 -2.34 -17.44 -4.13
C GLY A 362 -3.18 -17.65 -5.39
N GLU A 363 -4.23 -16.85 -5.57
CA GLU A 363 -5.15 -16.89 -6.71
C GLU A 363 -4.72 -15.98 -7.88
N LYS A 364 -3.67 -15.18 -7.69
CA LYS A 364 -3.23 -14.15 -8.63
C LYS A 364 -1.92 -14.47 -9.34
N ALA A 365 -1.85 -14.13 -10.61
CA ALA A 365 -0.64 -14.18 -11.40
C ALA A 365 0.29 -13.02 -11.01
N MET A 366 1.54 -13.34 -10.72
CA MET A 366 2.57 -12.32 -10.55
C MET A 366 2.92 -11.75 -11.93
N PRO A 367 3.25 -10.45 -12.06
CA PRO A 367 3.70 -9.90 -13.33
C PRO A 367 4.89 -10.70 -13.88
N PRO A 368 4.80 -11.25 -15.10
CA PRO A 368 5.82 -12.12 -15.64
C PRO A 368 7.11 -11.34 -15.87
N ARG A 369 8.23 -11.93 -15.44
CA ARG A 369 9.57 -11.30 -15.54
C ARG A 369 10.10 -11.33 -16.97
N VAL A 370 9.61 -12.26 -17.78
CA VAL A 370 9.92 -12.40 -19.20
C VAL A 370 8.61 -12.47 -19.97
N GLN A 371 8.49 -11.69 -21.03
CA GLN A 371 7.32 -11.65 -21.90
C GLN A 371 7.78 -11.75 -23.34
N GLU A 372 7.06 -12.52 -24.13
CA GLU A 372 7.23 -12.56 -25.58
C GLU A 372 6.08 -11.79 -26.23
N LYS A 373 6.43 -10.84 -27.09
CA LYS A 373 5.47 -9.98 -27.77
C LYS A 373 5.75 -9.97 -29.26
N GLU A 374 4.70 -9.87 -30.06
CA GLU A 374 4.81 -9.65 -31.49
C GLU A 374 4.29 -8.24 -31.79
N VAL A 375 5.16 -7.39 -32.38
CA VAL A 375 4.83 -6.01 -32.76
C VAL A 375 5.07 -5.87 -34.25
N GLY A 376 4.00 -5.90 -35.04
CA GLY A 376 4.10 -6.06 -36.49
C GLY A 376 4.76 -7.40 -36.83
N ASP A 377 5.86 -7.37 -37.58
CA ASP A 377 6.65 -8.56 -37.95
C ASP A 377 7.83 -8.84 -37.00
N ALA A 378 7.99 -8.06 -35.93
CA ALA A 378 9.11 -8.18 -34.99
C ALA A 378 8.72 -9.00 -33.76
N LYS A 379 9.60 -9.94 -33.39
CA LYS A 379 9.51 -10.67 -32.11
C LYS A 379 10.28 -9.93 -31.04
N VAL A 380 9.63 -9.60 -29.93
CA VAL A 380 10.23 -8.87 -28.81
C VAL A 380 10.24 -9.77 -27.59
N VAL A 381 11.43 -10.01 -27.04
CA VAL A 381 11.60 -10.65 -25.74
C VAL A 381 11.86 -9.55 -24.72
N LEU A 382 10.83 -9.23 -23.94
CA LEU A 382 10.86 -8.22 -22.90
C LEU A 382 11.20 -8.86 -21.56
N LYS A 383 12.29 -8.44 -20.92
CA LYS A 383 12.69 -8.86 -19.58
C LYS A 383 12.57 -7.67 -18.63
N VAL A 384 11.73 -7.78 -17.61
CA VAL A 384 11.54 -6.75 -16.59
C VAL A 384 11.90 -7.32 -15.22
N ALA A 385 12.65 -6.55 -14.43
CA ALA A 385 12.96 -6.89 -13.04
C ALA A 385 11.76 -6.71 -12.10
N TYR A 386 10.68 -7.46 -12.32
CA TYR A 386 9.61 -7.64 -11.33
C TYR A 386 10.06 -8.58 -10.20
N TYR A 387 9.44 -8.46 -9.03
CA TYR A 387 9.71 -9.36 -7.91
C TYR A 387 9.23 -10.78 -8.24
N SER A 388 10.08 -11.80 -8.04
CA SER A 388 9.62 -13.18 -8.02
C SER A 388 8.82 -13.46 -6.75
N PHE A 389 8.04 -14.54 -6.75
CA PHE A 389 7.32 -14.96 -5.55
C PHE A 389 8.27 -15.27 -4.38
N ASP A 390 9.43 -15.89 -4.62
CA ASP A 390 10.45 -16.10 -3.58
C ASP A 390 11.01 -14.78 -3.01
N ASN A 391 11.21 -13.76 -3.85
CA ASN A 391 11.62 -12.42 -3.38
C ASN A 391 10.56 -11.81 -2.46
N VAL A 392 9.27 -11.95 -2.81
CA VAL A 392 8.14 -11.46 -2.01
C VAL A 392 8.06 -12.17 -0.67
N VAL A 393 8.15 -13.50 -0.67
CA VAL A 393 8.17 -14.33 0.54
C VAL A 393 9.36 -13.99 1.43
N GLY A 394 10.57 -13.85 0.85
CA GLY A 394 11.78 -13.45 1.58
C GLY A 394 11.66 -12.06 2.20
N LEU A 395 11.14 -11.09 1.45
CA LEU A 395 10.92 -9.71 1.92
C LEU A 395 9.96 -9.65 3.11
N ALA A 396 8.89 -10.45 3.10
CA ALA A 396 7.93 -10.49 4.20
C ALA A 396 8.54 -11.14 5.46
N PHE A 397 9.15 -12.30 5.29
CA PHE A 397 9.33 -13.25 6.39
C PHE A 397 10.78 -13.40 6.89
N ASP A 398 11.81 -13.17 6.06
CA ASP A 398 13.19 -13.56 6.45
C ASP A 398 13.77 -12.73 7.59
N GLN A 399 13.43 -11.44 7.66
CA GLN A 399 13.88 -10.59 8.74
C GLN A 399 13.12 -10.90 10.03
N ILE A 400 11.81 -11.14 9.94
CA ILE A 400 10.97 -11.53 11.09
C ILE A 400 11.52 -12.82 11.70
N ARG A 401 11.74 -13.86 10.89
CA ARG A 401 12.32 -15.13 11.35
C ARG A 401 13.63 -14.92 12.13
N ARG A 402 14.53 -14.11 11.58
CA ARG A 402 15.83 -13.79 12.23
C ARG A 402 15.62 -13.06 13.55
N ALA A 403 14.72 -12.07 13.58
CA ALA A 403 14.40 -11.33 14.79
C ALA A 403 13.76 -12.22 15.87
N SER A 404 12.80 -13.07 15.51
CA SER A 404 12.13 -13.99 16.44
C SER A 404 13.09 -14.98 17.11
N PHE A 405 14.09 -15.49 16.38
CA PHE A 405 15.16 -16.29 16.99
C PHE A 405 16.03 -15.46 17.94
N THR A 406 16.40 -14.24 17.57
CA THR A 406 17.23 -13.37 18.41
C THR A 406 16.50 -12.94 19.68
N SER A 407 15.18 -12.72 19.61
CA SER A 407 14.34 -12.32 20.74
C SER A 407 13.82 -13.51 21.57
N GLY A 408 14.07 -14.76 21.14
CA GLY A 408 13.57 -15.96 21.82
C GLY A 408 12.05 -16.12 21.78
N GLN A 409 11.37 -15.49 20.82
CA GLN A 409 9.90 -15.45 20.76
C GLN A 409 9.34 -16.67 20.01
N VAL A 410 9.24 -17.82 20.69
CA VAL A 410 8.80 -19.11 20.10
C VAL A 410 7.39 -19.03 19.51
N ALA A 411 6.44 -18.39 20.21
CA ALA A 411 5.07 -18.23 19.72
C ALA A 411 4.99 -17.54 18.33
N VAL A 412 5.91 -16.60 18.07
CA VAL A 412 5.99 -15.91 16.77
C VAL A 412 6.54 -16.85 15.69
N LEU A 413 7.47 -17.74 16.02
CA LEU A 413 7.97 -18.78 15.11
C LEU A 413 6.90 -19.84 14.82
N GLU A 414 6.07 -20.20 15.80
CA GLU A 414 4.93 -21.10 15.58
C GLU A 414 3.92 -20.45 14.63
N ARG A 415 3.53 -19.19 14.90
CA ARG A 415 2.61 -18.45 14.04
C ARG A 415 3.17 -18.29 12.63
N TYR A 416 4.47 -18.07 12.50
CA TYR A 416 5.17 -18.03 11.21
C TYR A 416 4.97 -19.31 10.40
N ILE A 417 5.22 -20.48 11.02
CA ILE A 417 5.06 -21.78 10.35
C ILE A 417 3.59 -21.98 9.94
N GLU A 418 2.64 -21.60 10.80
CA GLU A 418 1.21 -21.70 10.50
C GLU A 418 0.78 -20.85 9.29
N ILE A 419 1.21 -19.59 9.24
CA ILE A 419 0.93 -18.68 8.12
C ILE A 419 1.50 -19.25 6.82
N VAL A 420 2.74 -19.72 6.86
CA VAL A 420 3.38 -20.35 5.69
C VAL A 420 2.62 -21.60 5.26
N GLY A 421 2.19 -22.44 6.21
CA GLY A 421 1.39 -23.63 5.93
C GLY A 421 0.04 -23.32 5.27
N ARG A 422 -0.66 -22.27 5.74
CA ARG A 422 -1.92 -21.83 5.13
C ARG A 422 -1.71 -21.19 3.75
N ALA A 423 -0.63 -20.43 3.57
CA ALA A 423 -0.26 -19.89 2.26
C ALA A 423 0.08 -21.00 1.26
N ILE A 424 0.67 -22.12 1.71
CA ILE A 424 0.89 -23.32 0.88
C ILE A 424 -0.43 -23.95 0.44
N ASP A 425 -1.40 -24.06 1.36
CA ASP A 425 -2.72 -24.60 1.07
C ASP A 425 -3.48 -23.73 0.05
N ALA A 426 -3.32 -22.40 0.14
CA ALA A 426 -3.96 -21.43 -0.77
C ALA A 426 -3.24 -21.26 -2.13
N ASN A 427 -2.06 -21.86 -2.34
CA ASN A 427 -1.33 -21.76 -3.61
C ASN A 427 -1.38 -23.08 -4.36
N GLU A 428 -1.69 -23.06 -5.66
CA GLU A 428 -1.70 -24.28 -6.50
C GLU A 428 -0.35 -24.54 -7.18
N SER A 429 0.48 -23.52 -7.38
CA SER A 429 1.78 -23.63 -8.04
C SER A 429 2.82 -24.34 -7.16
N SER A 430 3.40 -25.44 -7.68
CA SER A 430 4.48 -26.18 -7.01
C SER A 430 5.72 -25.33 -6.75
N GLU A 431 6.07 -24.41 -7.65
CA GLU A 431 7.20 -23.49 -7.49
C GLU A 431 6.97 -22.53 -6.31
N ARG A 432 5.76 -21.95 -6.22
CA ARG A 432 5.38 -21.07 -5.10
C ARG A 432 5.31 -21.82 -3.77
N ARG A 433 4.77 -23.05 -3.77
CA ARG A 433 4.77 -23.96 -2.61
C ARG A 433 6.19 -24.26 -2.14
N CYS A 434 7.13 -24.47 -3.05
CA CYS A 434 8.55 -24.67 -2.72
C CYS A 434 9.17 -23.42 -2.07
N ALA A 435 8.93 -22.22 -2.63
CA ALA A 435 9.42 -20.97 -2.04
C ALA A 435 8.93 -20.75 -0.59
N LEU A 436 7.67 -21.09 -0.32
CA LEU A 436 7.10 -21.08 1.03
C LEU A 436 7.72 -22.16 1.92
N TRP A 437 7.87 -23.39 1.40
CA TRP A 437 8.50 -24.51 2.13
C TRP A 437 9.89 -24.16 2.64
N VAL A 438 10.74 -23.55 1.80
CA VAL A 438 12.09 -23.15 2.19
C VAL A 438 12.07 -22.29 3.46
N ARG A 439 11.05 -21.45 3.66
CA ARG A 439 10.91 -20.62 4.86
C ARG A 439 10.49 -21.44 6.09
N ALA A 440 9.48 -22.29 5.99
CA ALA A 440 9.09 -23.18 7.09
C ALA A 440 10.24 -24.13 7.48
N PHE A 441 10.88 -24.76 6.49
CA PHE A 441 12.04 -25.61 6.67
C PHE A 441 13.19 -24.86 7.36
N SER A 442 13.44 -23.60 7.00
CA SER A 442 14.50 -22.81 7.64
C SER A 442 14.27 -22.56 9.13
N VAL A 443 13.01 -22.48 9.58
CA VAL A 443 12.68 -22.38 11.02
C VAL A 443 12.98 -23.71 11.70
N ALA A 444 12.43 -24.81 11.18
CA ALA A 444 12.62 -26.14 11.76
C ALA A 444 14.08 -26.58 11.79
N ARG A 445 14.86 -26.30 10.72
CA ARG A 445 16.28 -26.60 10.65
C ARG A 445 17.10 -25.89 11.72
N LEU A 446 16.72 -24.66 12.08
CA LEU A 446 17.47 -23.85 13.05
C LEU A 446 17.01 -24.08 14.49
N ALA A 447 15.75 -24.49 14.69
CA ALA A 447 15.14 -24.61 16.01
C ALA A 447 15.97 -25.44 17.01
N PRO A 448 16.49 -26.65 16.68
CA PRO A 448 17.28 -27.47 17.63
C PRO A 448 18.51 -26.77 18.19
N SER A 449 19.08 -25.81 17.43
CA SER A 449 20.33 -25.12 17.81
C SER A 449 20.13 -23.70 18.35
N ARG A 450 18.93 -23.14 18.22
CA ARG A 450 18.66 -21.71 18.47
C ARG A 450 17.54 -21.46 19.47
N VAL A 451 16.68 -22.44 19.73
CA VAL A 451 15.61 -22.33 20.73
C VAL A 451 16.14 -22.86 22.06
N SER A 452 15.90 -22.12 23.13
CA SER A 452 16.43 -22.43 24.46
C SER A 452 15.78 -23.66 25.09
N ASP A 453 14.49 -23.87 24.88
CA ASP A 453 13.78 -25.06 25.34
C ASP A 453 13.79 -26.15 24.24
N PRO A 454 14.39 -27.33 24.49
CA PRO A 454 14.40 -28.44 23.54
C PRO A 454 13.01 -28.96 23.15
N TRP A 455 11.99 -28.81 24.01
CA TRP A 455 10.61 -29.21 23.69
C TRP A 455 9.96 -28.28 22.68
N ASP A 456 10.14 -26.97 22.85
CA ASP A 456 9.70 -25.96 21.89
C ASP A 456 10.39 -26.16 20.54
N ALA A 457 11.69 -26.48 20.56
CA ALA A 457 12.43 -26.82 19.35
C ALA A 457 11.82 -28.03 18.63
N ALA A 458 11.52 -29.11 19.35
CA ALA A 458 10.90 -30.30 18.79
C ALA A 458 9.49 -30.02 18.22
N ASN A 459 8.70 -29.18 18.90
CA ASN A 459 7.36 -28.80 18.43
C ASN A 459 7.39 -28.01 17.11
N LEU A 460 8.33 -27.06 16.97
CA LEU A 460 8.53 -26.33 15.71
C LEU A 460 8.91 -27.27 14.56
N VAL A 461 9.75 -28.27 14.83
CA VAL A 461 10.12 -29.28 13.84
C VAL A 461 8.90 -30.12 13.44
N LEU A 462 8.11 -30.60 14.40
CA LEU A 462 6.88 -31.36 14.14
C LEU A 462 5.89 -30.57 13.27
N LYS A 463 5.63 -29.30 13.58
CA LYS A 463 4.76 -28.43 12.77
C LYS A 463 5.27 -28.30 11.32
N ALA A 464 6.58 -28.24 11.10
CA ALA A 464 7.12 -28.22 9.74
C ALA A 464 6.99 -29.59 9.04
N VAL A 465 7.12 -30.70 9.76
CA VAL A 465 6.88 -32.05 9.19
C VAL A 465 5.43 -32.20 8.70
N GLU A 466 4.45 -31.65 9.43
CA GLU A 466 3.05 -31.61 8.98
C GLU A 466 2.86 -30.87 7.66
N ILE A 467 3.57 -29.74 7.46
CA ILE A 467 3.59 -29.02 6.18
C ILE A 467 4.25 -29.87 5.09
N GLY A 468 5.35 -30.54 5.41
CA GLY A 468 6.01 -31.46 4.48
C GLY A 468 5.09 -32.60 4.02
N GLU A 469 4.26 -33.14 4.92
CA GLU A 469 3.23 -34.13 4.55
C GLU A 469 2.24 -33.58 3.50
N LYS A 470 1.80 -32.33 3.67
CA LYS A 470 0.90 -31.68 2.71
C LYS A 470 1.57 -31.51 1.34
N LEU A 471 2.84 -31.10 1.32
CA LEU A 471 3.61 -30.92 0.09
C LEU A 471 3.83 -32.23 -0.67
N VAL A 472 4.15 -33.31 0.04
CA VAL A 472 4.24 -34.66 -0.53
C VAL A 472 2.91 -35.08 -1.14
N LYS A 473 1.78 -34.84 -0.46
CA LYS A 473 0.43 -35.12 -1.01
C LYS A 473 0.12 -34.29 -2.26
N ALA A 474 0.69 -33.10 -2.36
CA ALA A 474 0.60 -32.19 -3.48
C ALA A 474 1.60 -32.48 -4.62
N GLY A 475 2.42 -33.54 -4.51
CA GLY A 475 3.39 -33.92 -5.54
C GLY A 475 4.68 -33.10 -5.54
N VAL A 476 4.98 -32.38 -4.46
CA VAL A 476 6.26 -31.65 -4.28
C VAL A 476 7.24 -32.55 -3.52
N ASP A 477 8.42 -32.77 -4.09
CA ASP A 477 9.46 -33.58 -3.44
C ASP A 477 10.17 -32.77 -2.34
N VAL A 478 9.98 -33.21 -1.10
CA VAL A 478 10.63 -32.67 0.11
C VAL A 478 11.25 -33.79 0.96
N ALA A 479 11.45 -34.98 0.39
CA ALA A 479 11.86 -36.16 1.15
C ALA A 479 13.24 -35.99 1.79
N SER A 480 14.20 -35.39 1.07
CA SER A 480 15.55 -35.10 1.59
C SER A 480 15.51 -34.14 2.78
N ASP A 481 14.63 -33.13 2.72
CA ASP A 481 14.50 -32.12 3.76
C ASP A 481 13.91 -32.72 5.03
N LEU A 482 12.88 -33.56 4.90
CA LEU A 482 12.28 -34.27 6.03
C LEU A 482 13.28 -35.22 6.71
N GLN A 483 14.09 -35.95 5.93
CA GLN A 483 15.17 -36.78 6.48
C GLN A 483 16.20 -35.94 7.23
N ASN A 484 16.55 -34.76 6.71
CA ASN A 484 17.46 -33.85 7.37
C ASN A 484 16.90 -33.34 8.71
N LEU A 485 15.61 -32.97 8.75
CA LEU A 485 14.93 -32.59 10.01
C LEU A 485 14.97 -33.71 11.04
N SER A 486 14.70 -34.96 10.62
CA SER A 486 14.78 -36.12 11.53
C SER A 486 16.16 -36.28 12.15
N ARG A 487 17.24 -36.11 11.37
CA ARG A 487 18.62 -36.21 11.87
C ARG A 487 18.96 -35.09 12.85
N LEU A 488 18.57 -33.86 12.53
CA LEU A 488 18.83 -32.69 13.39
C LEU A 488 18.07 -32.73 14.72
N SER A 489 17.02 -33.53 14.82
CA SER A 489 16.21 -33.68 16.04
C SER A 489 16.58 -34.90 16.90
N GLU A 490 17.57 -35.72 16.53
CA GLU A 490 17.84 -37.00 17.19
C GLU A 490 18.13 -36.87 18.70
N ASP A 491 18.85 -35.82 19.08
CA ASP A 491 19.25 -35.57 20.48
C ASP A 491 18.20 -34.78 21.28
N LEU A 492 17.07 -34.39 20.67
CA LEU A 492 16.02 -33.65 21.38
C LEU A 492 15.14 -34.59 22.21
N PRO A 493 14.57 -34.14 23.35
CA PRO A 493 13.62 -34.92 24.16
C PRO A 493 12.37 -35.40 23.39
N GLY A 494 12.05 -34.79 22.25
CA GLY A 494 10.97 -35.20 21.33
C GLY A 494 11.45 -35.82 20.01
N GLY A 495 12.73 -36.16 19.88
CA GLY A 495 13.35 -36.62 18.63
C GLY A 495 12.74 -37.91 18.06
N GLU A 496 12.33 -38.85 18.93
CA GLU A 496 11.65 -40.07 18.50
C GLU A 496 10.31 -39.77 17.81
N ARG A 497 9.52 -38.83 18.35
CA ARG A 497 8.25 -38.39 17.75
C ARG A 497 8.47 -37.77 16.37
N VAL A 498 9.52 -36.96 16.22
CA VAL A 498 9.88 -36.37 14.92
C VAL A 498 10.26 -37.46 13.92
N ARG A 499 11.10 -38.43 14.34
CA ARG A 499 11.54 -39.54 13.50
C ARG A 499 10.35 -40.38 13.03
N GLU A 500 9.44 -40.73 13.93
CA GLU A 500 8.22 -41.47 13.61
C GLU A 500 7.33 -40.71 12.63
N ALA A 501 7.12 -39.41 12.85
CA ALA A 501 6.33 -38.56 11.95
C ALA A 501 6.95 -38.53 10.54
N VAL A 502 8.26 -38.27 10.44
CA VAL A 502 8.99 -38.25 9.16
C VAL A 502 8.89 -39.59 8.44
N GLN A 503 9.15 -40.71 9.12
CA GLN A 503 9.03 -42.04 8.51
C GLN A 503 7.60 -42.33 8.06
N GLY A 504 6.60 -41.90 8.83
CA GLY A 504 5.18 -42.02 8.47
C GLY A 504 4.83 -41.26 7.19
N VAL A 505 5.41 -40.08 6.96
CA VAL A 505 5.23 -39.31 5.72
C VAL A 505 5.90 -40.03 4.54
N LEU A 506 7.17 -40.43 4.69
CA LEU A 506 7.94 -41.08 3.62
C LEU A 506 7.37 -42.45 3.21
N ARG A 507 6.86 -43.26 4.14
CA ARG A 507 6.22 -44.54 3.79
C ARG A 507 4.95 -44.33 2.96
N ARG A 508 4.16 -43.29 3.29
CA ARG A 508 2.92 -42.96 2.57
C ARG A 508 3.18 -42.36 1.19
N SER A 509 4.35 -41.76 0.96
CA SER A 509 4.74 -41.25 -0.37
C SER A 509 5.12 -42.38 -1.33
N VAL A 510 5.79 -43.44 -0.85
CA VAL A 510 6.22 -44.59 -1.67
C VAL A 510 5.05 -45.52 -2.04
N ALA A 511 3.97 -45.49 -1.27
CA ALA A 511 2.77 -46.30 -1.52
C ALA A 511 1.78 -45.69 -2.52
N ARG A 512 2.01 -44.46 -2.98
CA ARG A 512 1.25 -43.77 -4.04
C ARG A 512 2.06 -43.75 -5.32
#